data_AF-A0A542ECM8-F1
#
_entry.id   AF-A0A542ECM8-F1
#
_cell.length_a   1.000
_cell.length_b   1.000
_cell.length_c   1.000
_cell.angle_alpha   90.00
_cell.angle_beta   90.00
_cell.angle_gamma   90.00
#
_symmetry.space_group_name_H-M   'P 1'
#
loop_
_entity.id
_entity.type
_entity.pdbx_description
1 polymer ?
#
loop_
_entity_poly.entity_id
_entity_poly.type
_entity_poly.pdbx_seq_one_letter_code
_entity_poly.pdbx_strand_id
1 'polypeptide(L)'
;MTVVLLGPQRRPSLDKLVCSLGLGGPFATVTAGWQEREKDDSELDRHLGGRSRNLHLWHRMQQVFGSDPEYAAAHRARRSQLLELQENYQLGLSHIVQFLDELRHRTSGSAALRELAVEDAVNVLRGMDKQHIRRVAEIQGRFYSDFPPHERPSVAEHRAEVAELMSDAAAVVITGGHIVELLDALHLFNVNAVGLHRLPIIAWSAGAMALTSRVVLFDEHAVRGPGCSEVFDHGLGLLPEVTVFPSAKQRLRTNDKQNLGLLARRFAPNTCIPLDPGARVVIGSDGTLPADTPVIDDAGIMRPMQVVGGDDAQAGNQPTA
;
A
#
# COMPACT_ATOMS: atom_id res chain seq x y z
N MET A 1 -10.97 13.29 7.13
CA MET A 1 -9.52 13.05 7.19
C MET A 1 -8.94 13.31 5.81
N THR A 2 -7.80 13.99 5.69
CA THR A 2 -7.13 14.20 4.39
C THR A 2 -5.95 13.25 4.27
N VAL A 3 -5.80 12.56 3.14
CA VAL A 3 -4.65 11.67 2.88
C VAL A 3 -3.90 12.17 1.65
N VAL A 4 -2.61 12.39 1.78
CA VAL A 4 -1.72 12.79 0.69
C VAL A 4 -0.78 11.65 0.38
N LEU A 5 -0.91 11.09 -0.83
CA LEU A 5 -0.02 10.08 -1.36
C LEU A 5 1.01 10.75 -2.27
N LEU A 6 2.28 10.45 -2.03
CA LEU A 6 3.38 11.00 -2.83
C LEU A 6 4.19 9.88 -3.49
N GLY A 7 4.77 10.21 -4.64
CA GLY A 7 5.88 9.44 -5.19
C GLY A 7 7.14 9.48 -4.29
N PRO A 8 8.20 8.73 -4.64
CA PRO A 8 9.44 8.69 -3.89
C PRO A 8 10.05 10.10 -3.68
N GLN A 9 10.37 10.41 -2.42
CA GLN A 9 10.90 11.72 -2.01
C GLN A 9 12.44 11.80 -2.13
N ARG A 10 13.00 11.50 -3.31
CA ARG A 10 14.46 11.66 -3.56
C ARG A 10 14.88 13.12 -3.75
N ARG A 11 13.92 13.97 -4.13
CA ARG A 11 14.02 15.44 -4.18
C ARG A 11 12.80 15.98 -3.44
N PRO A 12 12.84 15.97 -2.10
CA PRO A 12 11.67 16.25 -1.28
C PRO A 12 11.12 17.66 -1.55
N SER A 13 9.79 17.76 -1.59
CA SER A 13 9.03 19.01 -1.67
C SER A 13 8.04 19.13 -0.51
N LEU A 14 8.36 18.44 0.59
CA LEU A 14 7.49 18.27 1.74
C LEU A 14 7.23 19.60 2.46
N ASP A 15 8.21 20.50 2.48
CA ASP A 15 8.09 21.88 3.00
C ASP A 15 6.99 22.67 2.28
N LYS A 16 7.02 22.68 0.95
CA LYS A 16 6.01 23.35 0.12
C LYS A 16 4.65 22.69 0.28
N LEU A 17 4.63 21.36 0.39
CA LEU A 17 3.40 20.60 0.60
C LEU A 17 2.74 20.97 1.92
N VAL A 18 3.44 20.89 3.04
CA VAL A 18 2.86 21.19 4.37
C VAL A 18 2.40 22.64 4.45
N CYS A 19 3.14 23.58 3.87
CA CYS A 19 2.71 24.98 3.74
C CYS A 19 1.42 25.10 2.90
N SER A 20 1.32 24.40 1.76
CA SER A 20 0.11 24.43 0.92
C SER A 20 -1.14 23.86 1.61
N LEU A 21 -0.93 22.96 2.57
CA LEU A 21 -2.01 22.35 3.37
C LEU A 21 -2.31 23.14 4.66
N GLY A 22 -1.59 24.23 4.93
CA GLY A 22 -1.75 25.01 6.16
C GLY A 22 -1.31 24.27 7.43
N LEU A 23 -0.44 23.25 7.30
CA LEU A 23 -0.02 22.42 8.44
C LEU A 23 1.17 23.08 9.18
N GLY A 24 0.90 23.52 10.41
CA GLY A 24 1.88 24.18 11.29
C GLY A 24 2.70 23.25 12.19
N GLY A 25 2.48 21.94 12.13
CA GLY A 25 3.07 20.99 13.06
C GLY A 25 2.52 21.11 14.50
N PRO A 26 3.03 20.30 15.44
CA PRO A 26 4.09 19.31 15.26
C PRO A 26 3.65 18.14 14.36
N PHE A 27 4.60 17.46 13.73
CA PHE A 27 4.35 16.33 12.83
C PHE A 27 4.80 15.04 13.50
N ALA A 28 3.89 14.09 13.71
CA ALA A 28 4.29 12.74 14.11
C ALA A 28 4.89 12.04 12.89
N THR A 29 6.15 11.60 12.95
CA THR A 29 6.81 10.89 11.85
C THR A 29 6.94 9.40 12.15
N VAL A 30 6.73 8.58 11.12
CA VAL A 30 6.93 7.14 11.16
C VAL A 30 7.96 6.76 10.11
N THR A 31 9.19 6.48 10.57
CA THR A 31 10.32 6.05 9.73
C THR A 31 10.72 4.59 9.97
N ALA A 32 9.85 3.78 10.58
CA ALA A 32 10.12 2.39 10.96
C ALA A 32 10.63 1.50 9.81
N GLY A 33 10.25 1.81 8.56
CA GLY A 33 10.78 1.13 7.39
C GLY A 33 12.28 1.35 7.14
N TRP A 34 12.94 2.28 7.84
CA TRP A 34 14.39 2.53 7.75
C TRP A 34 15.21 1.67 8.71
N GLN A 35 14.54 0.88 9.56
CA GLN A 35 15.16 -0.10 10.46
C GLN A 35 16.21 0.54 11.36
N GLU A 36 17.46 0.07 11.33
CA GLU A 36 18.56 0.59 12.14
C GLU A 36 18.83 2.09 11.90
N ARG A 37 18.45 2.59 10.72
CA ARG A 37 18.56 4.01 10.32
C ARG A 37 17.30 4.82 10.65
N GLU A 38 16.36 4.30 11.43
CA GLU A 38 15.13 5.00 11.81
C GLU A 38 15.40 6.38 12.42
N LYS A 39 16.49 6.52 13.18
CA LYS A 39 16.94 7.76 13.82
C LYS A 39 17.68 8.73 12.88
N ASP A 40 17.99 8.32 11.66
CA ASP A 40 18.68 9.15 10.67
C ASP A 40 17.69 10.08 9.95
N ASP A 41 16.85 10.80 10.69
CA ASP A 41 15.71 11.57 10.19
C ASP A 41 15.91 13.09 10.16
N SER A 42 17.14 13.56 10.44
CA SER A 42 17.48 15.00 10.42
C SER A 42 17.13 15.71 9.11
N GLU A 43 17.21 15.01 7.96
CA GLU A 43 16.79 15.57 6.68
C GLU A 43 15.27 15.75 6.60
N LEU A 44 14.52 14.74 7.04
CA LEU A 44 13.06 14.80 7.11
C LEU A 44 12.60 15.92 8.06
N ASP A 45 13.21 16.01 9.24
CA ASP A 45 12.90 17.05 10.22
C ASP A 45 13.12 18.46 9.67
N ARG A 46 14.23 18.67 8.93
CA ARG A 46 14.51 19.94 8.26
C ARG A 46 13.43 20.32 7.25
N HIS A 47 12.91 19.36 6.48
CA HIS A 47 11.81 19.60 5.55
C HIS A 47 10.47 19.88 6.24
N LEU A 48 10.31 19.46 7.50
CA LEU A 48 9.15 19.76 8.34
C LEU A 48 9.34 21.02 9.20
N GLY A 49 10.50 21.70 9.04
CA GLY A 49 10.84 22.94 9.72
C GLY A 49 11.27 22.74 11.16
N GLY A 50 11.90 21.62 11.51
CA GLY A 50 12.34 21.35 12.89
C GLY A 50 11.22 20.97 13.84
N ARG A 51 10.07 20.54 13.30
CA ARG A 51 8.82 20.28 14.05
C ARG A 51 8.40 18.82 13.98
N SER A 52 9.29 17.92 13.58
CA SER A 52 8.98 16.50 13.57
C SER A 52 9.16 15.89 14.97
N ARG A 53 8.32 14.91 15.28
CA ARG A 53 8.42 14.05 16.46
C ARG A 53 8.34 12.61 15.96
N ASN A 54 9.50 11.96 15.88
CA ASN A 54 9.54 10.58 15.41
C ASN A 54 9.01 9.64 16.49
N LEU A 55 8.10 8.75 16.08
CA LEU A 55 7.52 7.76 16.98
C LEU A 55 8.48 6.63 17.31
N HIS A 56 9.57 6.47 16.54
CA HIS A 56 10.61 5.46 16.73
C HIS A 56 10.06 4.04 16.89
N LEU A 57 9.06 3.69 16.07
CA LEU A 57 8.31 2.44 16.23
C LEU A 57 9.19 1.21 16.00
N TRP A 58 10.15 1.24 15.09
CA TRP A 58 11.05 0.10 14.90
C TRP A 58 11.92 -0.12 16.14
N HIS A 59 12.51 0.94 16.70
CA HIS A 59 13.32 0.86 17.91
C HIS A 59 12.50 0.36 19.12
N ARG A 60 11.28 0.88 19.29
CA ARG A 60 10.34 0.40 20.32
C ARG A 60 10.02 -1.08 20.14
N MET A 61 9.82 -1.54 18.90
CA MET A 61 9.60 -2.96 18.60
C MET A 61 10.81 -3.81 19.01
N GLN A 62 12.04 -3.34 18.79
CA GLN A 62 13.24 -4.05 19.28
C GLN A 62 13.31 -4.10 20.81
N GLN A 63 12.89 -3.04 21.51
CA GLN A 63 12.82 -3.02 22.97
C GLN A 63 11.78 -4.02 23.51
N VAL A 64 10.62 -4.13 22.86
CA VAL A 64 9.63 -5.17 23.15
C VAL A 64 10.26 -6.56 22.99
N PHE A 65 10.92 -6.83 21.86
CA PHE A 65 11.52 -8.14 21.63
C PHE A 65 12.68 -8.48 22.57
N GLY A 66 13.41 -7.46 23.05
CA GLY A 66 14.45 -7.64 24.05
C GLY A 66 13.91 -7.91 25.46
N SER A 67 12.76 -7.32 25.80
CA SER A 67 12.15 -7.45 27.14
C SER A 67 11.15 -8.61 27.26
N ASP A 68 10.56 -9.05 26.15
CA ASP A 68 9.65 -10.20 26.08
C ASP A 68 10.18 -11.24 25.05
N PRO A 69 11.11 -12.13 25.46
CA PRO A 69 11.68 -13.16 24.58
C PRO A 69 10.64 -14.18 24.07
N GLU A 70 9.58 -14.43 24.84
CA GLU A 70 8.49 -15.32 24.43
C GLU A 70 7.74 -14.71 23.25
N TYR A 71 7.32 -13.45 23.36
CA TYR A 71 6.67 -12.72 22.28
C TYR A 71 7.57 -12.61 21.04
N ALA A 72 8.87 -12.36 21.24
CA ALA A 72 9.84 -12.33 20.16
C ALA A 72 9.98 -13.67 19.42
N ALA A 73 10.00 -14.79 20.16
CA ALA A 73 10.04 -16.12 19.56
C ALA A 73 8.76 -16.42 18.77
N ALA A 74 7.59 -16.09 19.34
CA ALA A 74 6.30 -16.25 18.68
C ALA A 74 6.18 -15.38 17.40
N HIS A 75 6.64 -14.14 17.45
CA HIS A 75 6.68 -13.23 16.29
C HIS A 75 7.54 -13.80 15.16
N ARG A 76 8.73 -14.32 15.47
CA ARG A 76 9.60 -14.99 14.47
C ARG A 76 8.95 -16.23 13.88
N ALA A 77 8.33 -17.08 14.71
CA ALA A 77 7.64 -18.28 14.25
C ALA A 77 6.48 -17.95 13.30
N ARG A 78 5.67 -16.94 13.65
CA ARG A 78 4.62 -16.39 12.77
C ARG A 78 5.19 -15.90 11.45
N ARG A 79 6.31 -15.16 11.47
CA ARG A 79 6.95 -14.64 10.25
C ARG A 79 7.42 -15.77 9.33
N SER A 80 7.98 -16.83 9.87
CA SER A 80 8.35 -18.02 9.09
C SER A 80 7.14 -18.66 8.41
N GLN A 81 6.00 -18.78 9.11
CA GLN A 81 4.76 -19.31 8.52
C GLN A 81 4.23 -18.43 7.38
N LEU A 82 4.26 -17.10 7.55
CA LEU A 82 3.83 -16.16 6.51
C LEU A 82 4.74 -16.22 5.28
N LEU A 83 6.06 -16.36 5.47
CA LEU A 83 7.02 -16.53 4.37
C LEU A 83 6.75 -17.82 3.57
N GLU A 84 6.58 -18.95 4.25
CA GLU A 84 6.24 -20.22 3.59
C GLU A 84 4.90 -20.14 2.84
N LEU A 85 3.90 -19.46 3.41
CA LEU A 85 2.62 -19.23 2.73
C LEU A 85 2.81 -18.35 1.47
N GLN A 86 3.66 -17.33 1.54
CA GLN A 86 3.99 -16.44 0.42
C GLN A 86 4.67 -17.22 -0.71
N GLU A 87 5.66 -18.06 -0.40
CA GLU A 87 6.38 -18.88 -1.39
C GLU A 87 5.44 -19.82 -2.15
N ASN A 88 4.55 -20.50 -1.44
CA ASN A 88 3.54 -21.37 -2.05
C ASN A 88 2.57 -20.60 -2.96
N TYR A 89 2.18 -19.40 -2.55
CA TYR A 89 1.33 -18.52 -3.35
C TYR A 89 2.05 -18.04 -4.62
N GLN A 90 3.30 -17.58 -4.50
CA GLN A 90 4.14 -17.16 -5.63
C GLN A 90 4.35 -18.29 -6.64
N LEU A 91 4.56 -19.53 -6.17
CA LEU A 91 4.67 -20.69 -7.05
C LEU A 91 3.42 -20.86 -7.91
N GLY A 92 2.22 -20.80 -7.32
CA GLY A 92 0.98 -20.86 -8.08
C GLY A 92 0.81 -19.68 -9.06
N LEU A 93 1.19 -18.46 -8.66
CA LEU A 93 1.14 -17.30 -9.55
C LEU A 93 2.03 -17.51 -10.80
N SER A 94 3.23 -18.07 -10.61
CA SER A 94 4.19 -18.28 -11.70
C SER A 94 3.62 -19.15 -12.83
N HIS A 95 2.85 -20.18 -12.50
CA HIS A 95 2.22 -21.06 -13.48
C HIS A 95 1.13 -20.34 -14.29
N ILE A 96 0.38 -19.44 -13.66
CA ILE A 96 -0.65 -18.67 -14.37
C ILE A 96 0.00 -17.62 -15.27
N VAL A 97 1.08 -16.97 -14.79
CA VAL A 97 1.87 -16.04 -15.62
C VAL A 97 2.45 -16.75 -16.84
N GLN A 98 3.00 -17.97 -16.66
CA GLN A 98 3.48 -18.78 -17.78
C GLN A 98 2.35 -19.09 -18.77
N PHE A 99 1.18 -19.50 -18.29
CA PHE A 99 0.01 -19.75 -19.14
C PHE A 99 -0.42 -18.50 -19.94
N LEU A 100 -0.45 -17.33 -19.30
CA LEU A 100 -0.77 -16.06 -19.96
C LEU A 100 0.27 -15.69 -21.03
N ASP A 101 1.55 -15.94 -20.77
CA ASP A 101 2.61 -15.73 -21.76
C ASP A 101 2.48 -16.68 -22.96
N GLU A 102 2.16 -17.95 -22.72
CA GLU A 102 1.89 -18.92 -23.79
C GLU A 102 0.68 -18.51 -24.65
N LEU A 103 -0.41 -18.07 -24.01
CA LEU A 103 -1.60 -17.55 -24.73
C LEU A 103 -1.27 -16.34 -25.60
N ARG A 104 -0.40 -15.46 -25.11
CA ARG A 104 0.04 -14.25 -25.83
C ARG A 104 0.77 -14.60 -27.13
N HIS A 105 1.59 -15.64 -27.12
CA HIS A 105 2.37 -16.07 -28.29
C HIS A 105 1.59 -16.97 -29.27
N ARG A 106 0.37 -17.42 -28.92
CA ARG A 106 -0.49 -18.17 -29.83
C ARG A 106 -1.09 -17.26 -30.90
N THR A 107 -0.67 -17.45 -32.16
CA THR A 107 -1.13 -16.70 -33.33
C THR A 107 -2.24 -17.38 -34.12
N SER A 108 -2.51 -18.66 -33.85
CA SER A 108 -3.58 -19.44 -34.49
C SER A 108 -4.85 -19.48 -33.63
N GLY A 109 -6.01 -19.58 -34.29
CA GLY A 109 -7.32 -19.70 -33.63
C GLY A 109 -8.05 -18.37 -33.41
N SER A 110 -9.18 -18.43 -32.70
CA SER A 110 -10.05 -17.28 -32.47
C SER A 110 -9.49 -16.33 -31.43
N ALA A 111 -9.39 -15.04 -31.77
CA ALA A 111 -9.01 -13.99 -30.82
C ALA A 111 -10.01 -13.85 -29.67
N ALA A 112 -11.31 -13.99 -29.94
CA ALA A 112 -12.34 -13.92 -28.92
C ALA A 112 -12.22 -15.05 -27.88
N LEU A 113 -11.92 -16.28 -28.33
CA LEU A 113 -11.71 -17.41 -27.42
C LEU A 113 -10.45 -17.25 -26.58
N ARG A 114 -9.40 -16.62 -27.13
CA ARG A 114 -8.19 -16.29 -26.35
C ARG A 114 -8.49 -15.24 -25.27
N GLU A 115 -9.30 -14.23 -25.57
CA GLU A 115 -9.66 -13.22 -24.56
C GLU A 115 -10.48 -13.84 -23.41
N LEU A 116 -11.42 -14.76 -23.71
CA LEU A 116 -12.12 -15.51 -22.66
C LEU A 116 -11.16 -16.31 -21.77
N ALA A 117 -10.15 -16.96 -22.35
CA ALA A 117 -9.13 -17.67 -21.58
C ALA A 117 -8.28 -16.72 -20.70
N VAL A 118 -8.04 -15.49 -21.16
CA VAL A 118 -7.38 -14.44 -20.36
C VAL A 118 -8.28 -14.00 -19.19
N GLU A 119 -9.58 -13.81 -19.42
CA GLU A 119 -10.56 -13.49 -18.38
C GLU A 119 -10.61 -14.58 -17.29
N ASP A 120 -10.63 -15.84 -17.70
CA ASP A 120 -10.59 -16.99 -16.80
C ASP A 120 -9.32 -16.97 -15.95
N ALA A 121 -8.15 -16.75 -16.57
CA ALA A 121 -6.89 -16.65 -15.85
C ALA A 121 -6.85 -15.49 -14.84
N VAL A 122 -7.40 -14.32 -15.20
CA VAL A 122 -7.55 -13.17 -14.29
C VAL A 122 -8.45 -13.52 -13.10
N ASN A 123 -9.52 -14.27 -13.32
CA ASN A 123 -10.41 -14.74 -12.25
C ASN A 123 -9.72 -15.75 -11.33
N VAL A 124 -8.90 -16.65 -11.88
CA VAL A 124 -8.08 -17.56 -11.07
C VAL A 124 -7.08 -16.78 -10.21
N LEU A 125 -6.36 -15.80 -10.77
CA LEU A 125 -5.45 -14.93 -10.02
C LEU A 125 -6.16 -14.23 -8.86
N ARG A 126 -7.32 -13.61 -9.12
CA ARG A 126 -8.15 -12.96 -8.10
C ARG A 126 -8.61 -13.94 -7.02
N GLY A 127 -8.96 -15.17 -7.40
CA GLY A 127 -9.33 -16.23 -6.47
C GLY A 127 -8.17 -16.62 -5.54
N MET A 128 -6.98 -16.78 -6.12
CA MET A 128 -5.76 -17.03 -5.36
C MET A 128 -5.41 -15.89 -4.39
N ASP A 129 -5.49 -14.64 -4.86
CA ASP A 129 -5.24 -13.45 -4.04
C ASP A 129 -6.17 -13.41 -2.82
N LYS A 130 -7.47 -13.63 -3.05
CA LYS A 130 -8.49 -13.68 -1.98
C LYS A 130 -8.20 -14.80 -0.98
N GLN A 131 -7.83 -15.99 -1.46
CA GLN A 131 -7.57 -17.13 -0.59
C GLN A 131 -6.27 -16.94 0.21
N HIS A 132 -5.22 -16.40 -0.42
CA HIS A 132 -3.96 -16.09 0.22
C HIS A 132 -4.17 -15.10 1.37
N ILE A 133 -4.83 -13.97 1.10
CA ILE A 133 -5.11 -12.95 2.10
C ILE A 133 -5.98 -13.44 3.27
N ARG A 134 -6.92 -14.37 3.03
CA ARG A 134 -7.67 -15.02 4.11
C ARG A 134 -6.76 -15.83 5.03
N ARG A 135 -5.86 -16.64 4.45
CA ARG A 135 -4.90 -17.45 5.22
C ARG A 135 -3.90 -16.58 5.99
N VAL A 136 -3.45 -15.47 5.40
CA VAL A 136 -2.64 -14.48 6.11
C VAL A 136 -3.40 -13.94 7.32
N ALA A 137 -4.67 -13.54 7.14
CA ALA A 137 -5.51 -13.07 8.26
C ALA A 137 -5.72 -14.14 9.34
N GLU A 138 -5.87 -15.41 8.98
CA GLU A 138 -5.98 -16.52 9.93
C GLU A 138 -4.71 -16.69 10.77
N ILE A 139 -3.52 -16.66 10.14
CA ILE A 139 -2.23 -16.76 10.83
C ILE A 139 -2.01 -15.56 11.76
N GLN A 140 -2.28 -14.35 11.25
CA GLN A 140 -2.18 -13.11 12.04
C GLN A 140 -3.16 -13.11 13.22
N GLY A 141 -4.42 -13.50 12.97
CA GLY A 141 -5.48 -13.55 13.97
C GLY A 141 -5.17 -14.55 15.08
N ARG A 142 -4.69 -15.75 14.74
CA ARG A 142 -4.22 -16.73 15.73
C ARG A 142 -3.09 -16.17 16.57
N PHE A 143 -2.08 -15.56 15.94
CA PHE A 143 -0.97 -14.95 16.68
C PHE A 143 -1.44 -13.89 17.68
N TYR A 144 -2.30 -12.95 17.27
CA TYR A 144 -2.79 -11.92 18.18
C TYR A 144 -3.78 -12.42 19.24
N SER A 145 -4.44 -13.56 18.99
CA SER A 145 -5.27 -14.25 19.99
C SER A 145 -4.42 -14.95 21.05
N ASP A 146 -3.36 -15.65 20.63
CA ASP A 146 -2.49 -16.40 21.54
C ASP A 146 -1.50 -15.48 22.27
N PHE A 147 -1.12 -14.37 21.64
CA PHE A 147 -0.21 -13.36 22.17
C PHE A 147 -0.81 -11.95 22.08
N PRO A 148 -1.83 -11.61 22.90
CA PRO A 148 -2.49 -10.31 22.83
C PRO A 148 -1.53 -9.18 23.17
N PRO A 149 -1.26 -8.22 22.25
CA PRO A 149 -0.23 -7.20 22.49
C PRO A 149 -0.58 -6.26 23.65
N HIS A 150 -1.87 -6.04 23.94
CA HIS A 150 -2.31 -5.16 25.01
C HIS A 150 -2.15 -5.76 26.42
N GLU A 151 -1.96 -7.07 26.52
CA GLU A 151 -1.66 -7.76 27.77
C GLU A 151 -0.16 -7.81 28.07
N ARG A 152 0.69 -7.41 27.10
CA ARG A 152 2.15 -7.36 27.26
C ARG A 152 2.57 -6.01 27.85
N PRO A 153 3.15 -5.94 29.06
CA PRO A 153 3.45 -4.67 29.73
C PRO A 153 4.33 -3.73 28.89
N SER A 154 5.40 -4.23 28.28
CA SER A 154 6.29 -3.41 27.44
C SER A 154 5.59 -2.82 26.21
N VAL A 155 4.65 -3.57 25.60
CA VAL A 155 3.88 -3.06 24.47
C VAL A 155 2.88 -2.00 24.94
N ALA A 156 2.20 -2.23 26.07
CA ALA A 156 1.24 -1.29 26.63
C ALA A 156 1.89 0.06 26.99
N GLU A 157 3.07 0.03 27.61
CA GLU A 157 3.88 1.21 27.93
C GLU A 157 4.22 2.01 26.68
N HIS A 158 4.82 1.37 25.67
CA HIS A 158 5.16 2.05 24.43
C HIS A 158 3.95 2.55 23.64
N ARG A 159 2.80 1.84 23.68
CA ARG A 159 1.55 2.34 23.10
C ARG A 159 1.06 3.62 23.78
N ALA A 160 1.22 3.73 25.09
CA ALA A 160 0.87 4.95 25.83
C ALA A 160 1.77 6.13 25.42
N GLU A 161 3.09 5.91 25.33
CA GLU A 161 4.04 6.93 24.86
C GLU A 161 3.75 7.37 23.41
N VAL A 162 3.43 6.42 22.53
CA VAL A 162 3.05 6.72 21.14
C VAL A 162 1.76 7.55 21.09
N ALA A 163 0.77 7.22 21.92
CA ALA A 163 -0.47 7.99 22.01
C ALA A 163 -0.22 9.43 22.48
N GLU A 164 0.66 9.64 23.45
CA GLU A 164 1.06 10.97 23.93
C GLU A 164 1.77 11.78 22.84
N LEU A 165 2.69 11.17 22.10
CA LEU A 165 3.36 11.85 20.98
C LEU A 165 2.38 12.24 19.87
N MET A 166 1.33 11.43 19.66
CA MET A 166 0.31 11.67 18.66
C MET A 166 -0.77 12.67 19.10
N SER A 167 -1.03 12.86 20.39
CA SER A 167 -2.14 13.72 20.87
C SER A 167 -1.98 15.19 20.45
N ASP A 168 -0.73 15.66 20.35
CA ASP A 168 -0.40 17.03 19.96
C ASP A 168 -0.13 17.19 18.46
N ALA A 169 -0.13 16.09 17.69
CA ALA A 169 0.29 16.12 16.29
C ALA A 169 -0.76 16.81 15.41
N ALA A 170 -0.33 17.74 14.56
CA ALA A 170 -1.17 18.37 13.55
C ALA A 170 -1.36 17.49 12.30
N ALA A 171 -0.44 16.55 12.06
CA ALA A 171 -0.47 15.59 10.97
C ALA A 171 0.49 14.43 11.24
N VAL A 172 0.29 13.31 10.52
CA VAL A 172 1.17 12.15 10.54
C VAL A 172 1.89 12.02 9.20
N VAL A 173 3.19 11.76 9.25
CA VAL A 173 4.03 11.53 8.07
C VAL A 173 4.57 10.11 8.09
N ILE A 174 4.18 9.27 7.12
CA ILE A 174 4.60 7.87 7.04
C ILE A 174 5.52 7.67 5.85
N THR A 175 6.78 7.35 6.12
CA THR A 175 7.80 7.31 5.08
C THR A 175 7.84 5.97 4.32
N GLY A 176 8.58 5.95 3.23
CA GLY A 176 8.96 4.70 2.55
C GLY A 176 10.00 3.90 3.34
N GLY A 177 10.28 2.67 2.89
CA GLY A 177 11.27 1.80 3.49
C GLY A 177 10.89 0.33 3.33
N HIS A 178 11.35 -0.52 4.24
CA HIS A 178 10.98 -1.91 4.30
C HIS A 178 9.53 -2.08 4.79
N ILE A 179 8.63 -2.43 3.86
CA ILE A 179 7.18 -2.50 4.14
C ILE A 179 6.80 -3.50 5.23
N VAL A 180 7.48 -4.63 5.33
CA VAL A 180 7.19 -5.65 6.35
C VAL A 180 7.41 -5.12 7.76
N GLU A 181 8.58 -4.53 8.03
CA GLU A 181 8.89 -3.92 9.34
C GLU A 181 7.97 -2.75 9.64
N LEU A 182 7.64 -1.95 8.62
CA LEU A 182 6.71 -0.84 8.77
C LEU A 182 5.32 -1.34 9.21
N LEU A 183 4.75 -2.35 8.53
CA LEU A 183 3.45 -2.92 8.89
C LEU A 183 3.47 -3.55 10.29
N ASP A 184 4.49 -4.35 10.60
CA ASP A 184 4.63 -4.97 11.91
C ASP A 184 4.65 -3.92 13.03
N ALA A 185 5.41 -2.84 12.83
CA ALA A 185 5.47 -1.73 13.78
C ALA A 185 4.13 -0.98 13.89
N LEU A 186 3.50 -0.63 12.76
CA LEU A 186 2.20 0.06 12.76
C LEU A 186 1.10 -0.75 13.49
N HIS A 187 1.06 -2.07 13.28
CA HIS A 187 0.12 -2.96 13.95
C HIS A 187 0.46 -3.19 15.42
N LEU A 188 1.74 -3.43 15.76
CA LEU A 188 2.17 -3.67 17.13
C LEU A 188 1.86 -2.47 18.04
N PHE A 189 2.08 -1.24 17.57
CA PHE A 189 1.77 -0.02 18.33
C PHE A 189 0.35 0.52 18.08
N ASN A 190 -0.45 -0.18 17.27
CA ASN A 190 -1.85 0.12 17.02
C ASN A 190 -2.11 1.59 16.68
N VAL A 191 -1.31 2.15 15.76
CA VAL A 191 -1.32 3.59 15.44
C VAL A 191 -2.70 4.09 14.99
N ASN A 192 -3.52 3.20 14.44
CA ASN A 192 -4.89 3.54 14.03
C ASN A 192 -5.79 3.87 15.22
N ALA A 193 -5.71 3.10 16.31
CA ALA A 193 -6.52 3.31 17.50
C ALA A 193 -6.13 4.57 18.27
N VAL A 194 -4.85 4.96 18.23
CA VAL A 194 -4.35 6.18 18.88
C VAL A 194 -4.59 7.46 18.06
N GLY A 195 -5.31 7.39 16.95
CA GLY A 195 -5.86 8.57 16.28
C GLY A 195 -5.35 8.85 14.86
N LEU A 196 -4.60 7.94 14.23
CA LEU A 196 -4.13 8.12 12.84
C LEU A 196 -5.25 8.53 11.89
N HIS A 197 -6.42 7.88 11.98
CA HIS A 197 -7.58 8.16 11.13
C HIS A 197 -8.21 9.56 11.33
N ARG A 198 -7.80 10.31 12.36
CA ARG A 198 -8.31 11.65 12.67
C ARG A 198 -7.41 12.76 12.15
N LEU A 199 -6.15 12.45 11.90
CA LEU A 199 -5.14 13.41 11.49
C LEU A 199 -4.97 13.42 9.98
N PRO A 200 -4.60 14.56 9.37
CA PRO A 200 -4.05 14.55 8.02
C PRO A 200 -2.86 13.60 7.93
N ILE A 201 -2.81 12.77 6.89
CA ILE A 201 -1.74 11.80 6.66
C ILE A 201 -0.98 12.17 5.40
N ILE A 202 0.35 12.22 5.47
CA ILE A 202 1.22 12.34 4.31
C ILE A 202 2.03 11.05 4.22
N ALA A 203 1.94 10.33 3.11
CA ALA A 203 2.60 9.04 2.96
C ALA A 203 3.23 8.86 1.58
N TRP A 204 4.34 8.15 1.50
CA TRP A 204 4.98 7.77 0.23
C TRP A 204 5.55 6.37 0.26
N SER A 205 5.74 5.81 -0.94
CA SER A 205 6.32 4.48 -1.11
C SER A 205 5.64 3.42 -0.23
N ALA A 206 6.40 2.72 0.64
CA ALA A 206 5.84 1.73 1.56
C ALA A 206 4.77 2.33 2.50
N GLY A 207 4.95 3.56 2.98
CA GLY A 207 3.93 4.25 3.76
C GLY A 207 2.61 4.39 3.02
N ALA A 208 2.64 4.76 1.73
CA ALA A 208 1.43 4.84 0.90
C ALA A 208 0.79 3.46 0.70
N MET A 209 1.60 2.41 0.48
CA MET A 209 1.12 1.04 0.36
C MET A 209 0.42 0.57 1.65
N ALA A 210 0.99 0.89 2.80
CA ALA A 210 0.44 0.54 4.11
C ALA A 210 -0.93 1.16 4.40
N LEU A 211 -1.32 2.26 3.74
CA LEU A 211 -2.65 2.87 3.93
C LEU A 211 -3.78 2.16 3.17
N THR A 212 -3.45 1.34 2.16
CA THR A 212 -4.44 0.63 1.34
C THR A 212 -5.02 -0.59 2.07
N SER A 213 -6.06 -1.21 1.53
CA SER A 213 -6.57 -2.48 2.09
C SER A 213 -5.61 -3.65 1.92
N ARG A 214 -4.82 -3.67 0.83
CA ARG A 214 -3.92 -4.79 0.51
C ARG A 214 -2.58 -4.25 0.07
N VAL A 215 -1.52 -4.73 0.70
CA VAL A 215 -0.16 -4.44 0.28
C VAL A 215 0.22 -5.34 -0.89
N VAL A 216 0.60 -4.71 -1.99
CA VAL A 216 1.05 -5.38 -3.22
C VAL A 216 2.54 -5.19 -3.37
N LEU A 217 3.31 -6.29 -3.40
CA LEU A 217 4.72 -6.27 -3.77
C LEU A 217 4.84 -6.50 -5.28
N PHE A 218 5.80 -5.83 -5.91
CA PHE A 218 5.98 -5.91 -7.35
C PHE A 218 7.40 -5.52 -7.73
N ASP A 219 8.02 -6.28 -8.61
CA ASP A 219 9.19 -5.86 -9.36
C ASP A 219 9.29 -6.80 -10.58
N GLU A 220 8.77 -6.35 -11.71
CA GLU A 220 8.70 -7.16 -12.93
C GLU A 220 10.05 -7.24 -13.67
N HIS A 221 11.04 -6.49 -13.17
CA HIS A 221 12.42 -6.54 -13.63
C HIS A 221 13.32 -7.38 -12.72
N ALA A 222 12.79 -7.87 -11.58
CA ALA A 222 13.53 -8.75 -10.69
C ALA A 222 13.88 -10.07 -11.38
N VAL A 223 15.14 -10.50 -11.21
CA VAL A 223 15.68 -11.74 -11.79
C VAL A 223 15.00 -12.99 -11.21
N ARG A 224 14.48 -12.89 -9.98
CA ARG A 224 13.78 -13.96 -9.26
C ARG A 224 12.42 -13.48 -8.78
N GLY A 225 11.44 -14.36 -8.82
CA GLY A 225 10.05 -14.09 -8.40
C GLY A 225 9.04 -14.56 -9.45
N PRO A 226 7.73 -14.42 -9.19
CA PRO A 226 6.67 -14.90 -10.08
C PRO A 226 6.55 -14.12 -11.40
N GLY A 227 7.38 -13.08 -11.62
CA GLY A 227 7.33 -12.23 -12.80
C GLY A 227 6.10 -11.33 -12.88
N CYS A 228 5.32 -11.22 -11.80
CA CYS A 228 4.14 -10.37 -11.68
C CYS A 228 4.04 -9.78 -10.27
N SER A 229 3.07 -8.88 -10.07
CA SER A 229 2.71 -8.39 -8.73
C SER A 229 2.17 -9.50 -7.83
N GLU A 230 2.44 -9.42 -6.54
CA GLU A 230 1.98 -10.34 -5.52
C GLU A 230 1.27 -9.59 -4.40
N VAL A 231 0.17 -10.15 -3.92
CA VAL A 231 -0.47 -9.67 -2.70
C VAL A 231 0.30 -10.23 -1.51
N PHE A 232 0.61 -9.38 -0.52
CA PHE A 232 1.48 -9.74 0.60
C PHE A 232 0.72 -9.83 1.94
N ASP A 233 0.05 -8.76 2.34
CA ASP A 233 -0.71 -8.70 3.60
C ASP A 233 -1.82 -7.64 3.47
N HIS A 234 -2.66 -7.53 4.49
CA HIS A 234 -3.53 -6.38 4.68
C HIS A 234 -2.71 -5.15 5.06
N GLY A 235 -3.07 -4.01 4.47
CA GLY A 235 -2.66 -2.72 5.02
C GLY A 235 -3.63 -2.25 6.11
N LEU A 236 -3.53 -0.98 6.48
CA LEU A 236 -4.39 -0.34 7.48
C LEU A 236 -5.82 -0.12 6.99
N GLY A 237 -6.08 -0.26 5.68
CA GLY A 237 -7.43 -0.17 5.12
C GLY A 237 -8.06 1.23 5.15
N LEU A 238 -7.25 2.29 5.26
CA LEU A 238 -7.74 3.68 5.20
C LEU A 238 -8.14 4.10 3.78
N LEU A 239 -7.59 3.42 2.76
CA LEU A 239 -7.91 3.63 1.35
C LEU A 239 -8.36 2.29 0.72
N PRO A 240 -9.62 1.87 0.93
CA PRO A 240 -10.04 0.51 0.60
C PRO A 240 -10.17 0.22 -0.90
N GLU A 241 -10.47 1.25 -1.69
CA GLU A 241 -10.71 1.14 -3.14
C GLU A 241 -9.47 1.54 -3.97
N VAL A 242 -8.30 1.62 -3.34
CA VAL A 242 -7.06 2.05 -3.97
C VAL A 242 -6.01 0.97 -3.86
N THR A 243 -5.27 0.76 -4.96
CA THR A 243 -4.01 0.00 -4.97
C THR A 243 -2.93 0.91 -5.53
N VAL A 244 -1.84 1.11 -4.77
CA VAL A 244 -0.78 2.04 -5.18
C VAL A 244 0.47 1.31 -5.68
N PHE A 245 1.15 1.90 -6.67
CA PHE A 245 2.37 1.38 -7.26
C PHE A 245 3.49 2.44 -7.22
N PRO A 246 4.21 2.57 -6.09
CA PRO A 246 5.35 3.48 -6.00
C PRO A 246 6.48 3.13 -6.97
N SER A 247 7.04 4.17 -7.62
CA SER A 247 8.07 4.01 -8.66
C SER A 247 7.65 3.08 -9.80
N ALA A 248 6.39 3.15 -10.23
CA ALA A 248 5.82 2.28 -11.26
C ALA A 248 6.70 2.17 -12.51
N LYS A 249 7.22 3.28 -13.05
CA LYS A 249 8.10 3.28 -14.24
C LYS A 249 9.40 2.51 -14.07
N GLN A 250 9.88 2.37 -12.83
CA GLN A 250 11.13 1.65 -12.53
C GLN A 250 10.90 0.16 -12.26
N ARG A 251 9.69 -0.23 -11.85
CA ARG A 251 9.40 -1.57 -11.29
C ARG A 251 8.38 -2.37 -12.11
N LEU A 252 7.62 -1.71 -12.98
CA LEU A 252 6.68 -2.34 -13.90
C LEU A 252 7.19 -2.22 -15.34
N ARG A 253 6.77 -3.14 -16.19
CA ARG A 253 7.04 -3.12 -17.63
C ARG A 253 6.06 -2.17 -18.32
N THR A 254 6.25 -0.86 -18.14
CA THR A 254 5.25 0.13 -18.58
C THR A 254 5.03 0.24 -20.08
N ASN A 255 5.93 -0.34 -20.89
CA ASN A 255 5.77 -0.42 -22.34
C ASN A 255 4.94 -1.64 -22.78
N ASP A 256 4.69 -2.59 -21.88
CA ASP A 256 3.85 -3.77 -22.12
C ASP A 256 2.41 -3.48 -21.67
N LYS A 257 1.63 -2.90 -22.58
CA LYS A 257 0.22 -2.54 -22.32
C LYS A 257 -0.63 -3.74 -21.96
N GLN A 258 -0.35 -4.92 -22.52
CA GLN A 258 -1.11 -6.13 -22.17
C GLN A 258 -0.87 -6.51 -20.71
N ASN A 259 0.40 -6.51 -20.27
CA ASN A 259 0.73 -6.81 -18.89
C ASN A 259 0.18 -5.76 -17.89
N LEU A 260 0.26 -4.47 -18.23
CA LEU A 260 -0.35 -3.42 -17.41
C LEU A 260 -1.88 -3.51 -17.36
N GLY A 261 -2.54 -3.86 -18.46
CA GLY A 261 -3.99 -4.06 -18.49
C GLY A 261 -4.41 -5.26 -17.64
N LEU A 262 -3.64 -6.35 -17.67
CA LEU A 262 -3.84 -7.50 -16.79
C LEU A 262 -3.68 -7.13 -15.31
N LEU A 263 -2.69 -6.29 -14.98
CA LEU A 263 -2.50 -5.76 -13.62
C LEU A 263 -3.75 -5.00 -13.14
N ALA A 264 -4.24 -4.05 -13.93
CA ALA A 264 -5.42 -3.26 -13.60
C ALA A 264 -6.68 -4.12 -13.49
N ARG A 265 -6.89 -5.04 -14.44
CA ARG A 265 -7.99 -6.00 -14.39
C ARG A 265 -7.89 -6.87 -13.15
N ARG A 266 -6.72 -7.43 -12.81
CA ARG A 266 -6.54 -8.26 -11.61
C ARG A 266 -6.99 -7.54 -10.34
N PHE A 267 -6.60 -6.28 -10.17
CA PHE A 267 -6.89 -5.52 -8.96
C PHE A 267 -8.24 -4.79 -8.94
N ALA A 268 -8.99 -4.77 -10.05
CA ALA A 268 -10.33 -4.19 -10.05
C ALA A 268 -11.25 -4.87 -9.00
N PRO A 269 -12.13 -4.12 -8.33
CA PRO A 269 -12.53 -2.73 -8.63
C PRO A 269 -11.58 -1.65 -8.09
N ASN A 270 -10.47 -2.00 -7.43
CA ASN A 270 -9.56 -1.00 -6.89
C ASN A 270 -8.89 -0.20 -8.01
N THR A 271 -8.83 1.13 -7.82
CA THR A 271 -8.12 2.03 -8.73
C THR A 271 -6.61 1.85 -8.55
N CYS A 272 -5.92 1.50 -9.63
CA CYS A 272 -4.48 1.29 -9.65
C CYS A 272 -3.74 2.62 -9.89
N ILE A 273 -3.10 3.16 -8.85
CA ILE A 273 -2.46 4.49 -8.87
C ILE A 273 -0.92 4.33 -8.92
N PRO A 274 -0.25 4.67 -10.05
CA PRO A 274 1.20 4.75 -10.09
C PRO A 274 1.68 6.02 -9.36
N LEU A 275 2.61 5.84 -8.42
CA LEU A 275 3.22 6.93 -7.65
C LEU A 275 4.68 7.09 -8.04
N ASP A 276 4.92 7.58 -9.25
CA ASP A 276 6.27 7.89 -9.76
C ASP A 276 6.86 9.15 -9.11
N PRO A 277 8.19 9.39 -9.19
CA PRO A 277 8.79 10.61 -8.66
C PRO A 277 8.08 11.88 -9.13
N GLY A 278 7.67 12.72 -8.18
CA GLY A 278 6.90 13.95 -8.43
C GLY A 278 5.38 13.77 -8.43
N ALA A 279 4.86 12.54 -8.41
CA ALA A 279 3.42 12.29 -8.25
C ALA A 279 2.92 12.77 -6.88
N ARG A 280 1.72 13.35 -6.88
CA ARG A 280 0.99 13.81 -5.69
C ARG A 280 -0.50 13.55 -5.92
N VAL A 281 -1.12 12.83 -4.99
CA VAL A 281 -2.58 12.61 -4.97
C VAL A 281 -3.09 13.05 -3.61
N VAL A 282 -4.02 14.02 -3.59
CA VAL A 282 -4.61 14.56 -2.37
C VAL A 282 -6.05 14.07 -2.28
N ILE A 283 -6.30 13.14 -1.38
CA ILE A 283 -7.61 12.54 -1.15
C ILE A 283 -8.27 13.30 -0.01
N GLY A 284 -9.42 13.90 -0.30
CA GLY A 284 -10.20 14.70 0.64
C GLY A 284 -10.90 13.84 1.70
N SER A 285 -11.66 14.51 2.58
CA SER A 285 -12.42 13.84 3.64
C SER A 285 -13.56 12.96 3.15
N ASP A 286 -14.00 13.17 1.92
CA ASP A 286 -15.01 12.37 1.22
C ASP A 286 -14.43 11.08 0.62
N GLY A 287 -13.11 10.91 0.63
CA GLY A 287 -12.43 9.74 0.05
C GLY A 287 -12.34 9.76 -1.47
N THR A 288 -12.84 10.82 -2.13
CA THR A 288 -12.88 10.93 -3.59
C THR A 288 -11.48 11.15 -4.16
N LEU A 289 -11.13 10.40 -5.21
CA LEU A 289 -9.90 10.62 -5.96
C LEU A 289 -10.04 11.88 -6.86
N PRO A 290 -9.04 12.78 -6.85
CA PRO A 290 -9.00 13.90 -7.79
C PRO A 290 -9.07 13.48 -9.25
N ALA A 291 -9.68 14.30 -10.10
CA ALA A 291 -9.79 14.04 -11.55
C ALA A 291 -8.42 13.91 -12.25
N ASP A 292 -7.37 14.56 -11.76
CA ASP A 292 -6.02 14.46 -12.32
C ASP A 292 -5.20 13.29 -11.75
N THR A 293 -5.80 12.43 -10.92
CA THR A 293 -5.14 11.27 -10.32
C THR A 293 -4.57 10.38 -11.43
N PRO A 294 -3.26 10.08 -11.44
CA PRO A 294 -2.71 9.14 -12.40
C PRO A 294 -3.26 7.75 -12.10
N VAL A 295 -3.72 7.05 -13.14
CA VAL A 295 -4.25 5.68 -13.05
C VAL A 295 -3.65 4.79 -14.13
N ILE A 296 -3.54 3.49 -13.82
CA ILE A 296 -3.33 2.42 -14.80
C ILE A 296 -4.73 1.85 -15.11
N ASP A 297 -5.17 1.97 -16.35
CA ASP A 297 -6.47 1.45 -16.78
C ASP A 297 -6.40 -0.01 -17.28
N ASP A 298 -7.56 -0.58 -17.61
CA ASP A 298 -7.71 -1.94 -18.14
C ASP A 298 -7.09 -2.14 -19.53
N ALA A 299 -6.90 -1.06 -20.29
CA ALA A 299 -6.14 -1.03 -21.54
C ALA A 299 -4.61 -0.98 -21.32
N GLY A 300 -4.17 -0.91 -20.06
CA GLY A 300 -2.77 -0.85 -19.67
C GLY A 300 -2.09 0.47 -20.00
N ILE A 301 -2.86 1.56 -20.04
CA ILE A 301 -2.39 2.91 -20.29
C ILE A 301 -2.32 3.67 -18.97
N MET A 302 -1.18 4.31 -18.73
CA MET A 302 -1.03 5.29 -17.64
C MET A 302 -1.55 6.64 -18.10
N ARG A 303 -2.64 7.12 -17.50
CA ARG A 303 -3.25 8.41 -17.83
C ARG A 303 -3.90 9.05 -16.60
N PRO A 304 -4.21 10.36 -16.63
CA PRO A 304 -5.09 10.95 -15.62
C PRO A 304 -6.45 10.25 -15.63
N MET A 305 -7.05 10.12 -14.46
CA MET A 305 -8.41 9.61 -14.28
C MET A 305 -9.37 10.44 -15.14
N GLN A 306 -10.17 9.79 -15.97
CA GLN A 306 -11.26 10.50 -16.64
C GLN A 306 -12.45 10.48 -15.70
N VAL A 307 -12.96 11.66 -15.33
CA VAL A 307 -14.27 11.75 -14.70
C VAL A 307 -15.26 11.28 -15.76
N VAL A 308 -15.88 10.12 -15.54
CA VAL A 308 -17.07 9.75 -16.30
C VAL A 308 -18.11 10.79 -15.94
N GLY A 309 -18.30 11.77 -16.82
CA GLY A 309 -19.31 12.80 -16.65
C GLY A 309 -20.67 12.12 -16.53
N GLY A 310 -21.27 12.20 -15.35
CA GLY A 310 -22.72 12.11 -15.25
C GLY A 310 -23.28 13.37 -15.89
N ASP A 311 -23.62 13.26 -17.18
CA ASP A 311 -24.74 13.95 -17.84
C ASP A 311 -24.64 13.73 -19.36
N ASP A 312 -25.20 12.60 -19.81
CA ASP A 312 -25.78 12.46 -21.16
C ASP A 312 -27.20 11.88 -21.02
N ALA A 313 -27.94 12.42 -20.04
CA ALA A 313 -29.36 12.16 -19.87
C ALA A 313 -30.11 13.50 -19.85
N GLN A 314 -30.27 14.12 -21.02
CA GLN A 314 -31.46 14.87 -21.48
C GLN A 314 -31.10 15.91 -22.56
N ALA A 315 -31.21 15.49 -23.81
CA ALA A 315 -31.71 16.33 -24.90
C ALA A 315 -32.58 15.38 -25.76
N GLY A 316 -33.88 15.30 -25.53
CA GLY A 316 -34.80 16.38 -25.86
C GLY A 316 -35.21 16.29 -27.33
N ASN A 317 -35.75 15.14 -27.75
CA ASN A 317 -36.39 15.00 -29.06
C ASN A 317 -37.90 14.90 -28.85
N GLN A 318 -38.56 16.07 -28.77
CA GLN A 318 -39.99 16.18 -29.03
C GLN A 318 -40.19 16.40 -30.53
N PRO A 319 -40.98 15.55 -31.23
CA PRO A 319 -41.39 15.86 -32.59
C PRO A 319 -42.46 16.96 -32.55
N THR A 320 -42.21 18.02 -33.30
CA THR A 320 -43.24 19.00 -33.67
C THR A 320 -44.19 18.38 -34.70
N ALA A 321 -45.45 18.81 -34.60
CA ALA A 321 -46.64 18.29 -35.27
C ALA A 321 -46.57 18.24 -36.81
#